data_AF-A0A9E3X4B1-F1
#
_entry.id   AF-A0A9E3X4B1-F1
#
_cell.length_a   1.000
_cell.length_b   1.000
_cell.length_c   1.000
_cell.angle_alpha   90.00
_cell.angle_beta   90.00
_cell.angle_gamma   90.00
#
_symmetry.space_group_name_H-M   'P 1'
#
loop_
_entity.id
_entity.type
_entity.pdbx_description
1 polymer ?
#
loop_
_entity_poly.entity_id
_entity_poly.type
_entity_poly.pdbx_seq_one_letter_code
_entity_poly.pdbx_strand_id
1 'polypeptide(L)'
;MSIEDTFRMFVNGEVGIYWNGSWAVPQMLNNDDITFEWASFSIPSFDEGSSEFTTGIAAPMIGGPSAAFQYSIPTAEANATMTPEKFAAAVDFLRVLTAPQNAGPMVNDLGSFIPTIAGTTPLPSMQELIQSMSNTETMGLLELTIEEGQANQRYLQEFIGDQTTMEEYMTKVGELMQTTVEDMAAQNDWDWENPPSSD
;
A
#
# COMPACT_ATOMS: atom_id res chain seq x y z
N MET A 1 -3.19 -14.59 -12.61
CA MET A 1 -1.74 -14.34 -12.71
C MET A 1 -1.29 -13.78 -11.38
N SER A 2 -0.35 -14.42 -10.71
CA SER A 2 0.18 -13.91 -9.43
C SER A 2 1.27 -12.85 -9.67
N ILE A 3 1.64 -12.09 -8.64
CA ILE A 3 2.81 -11.20 -8.67
C ILE A 3 4.13 -11.98 -8.91
N GLU A 4 4.18 -13.24 -8.47
CA GLU A 4 5.34 -14.11 -8.72
C GLU A 4 5.44 -14.48 -10.21
N ASP A 5 4.29 -14.69 -10.87
CA ASP A 5 4.25 -14.95 -12.31
C ASP A 5 4.77 -13.74 -13.11
N THR A 6 4.38 -12.52 -12.74
CA THR A 6 4.79 -11.30 -13.47
C THR A 6 6.28 -10.98 -13.29
N PHE A 7 6.85 -11.22 -12.10
CA PHE A 7 8.29 -11.09 -11.89
C PHE A 7 9.08 -12.07 -12.76
N ARG A 8 8.68 -13.35 -12.76
CA ARG A 8 9.29 -14.38 -13.62
C ARG A 8 9.24 -13.97 -15.10
N MET A 9 8.08 -13.50 -15.57
CA MET A 9 7.92 -13.03 -16.94
C MET A 9 8.88 -11.88 -17.27
N PHE A 10 9.06 -10.92 -16.35
CA PHE A 10 9.99 -9.81 -16.55
C PHE A 10 11.46 -10.27 -16.62
N VAL A 11 11.89 -11.08 -15.64
CA VAL A 11 13.26 -11.64 -15.60
C VAL A 11 13.58 -12.46 -16.86
N ASN A 12 12.60 -13.20 -17.38
CA ASN A 12 12.75 -13.97 -18.61
C ASN A 12 12.68 -13.14 -19.91
N GLY A 13 12.43 -11.83 -19.83
CA GLY A 13 12.23 -10.97 -21.00
C GLY A 13 10.91 -11.21 -21.74
N GLU A 14 9.93 -11.84 -21.10
CA GLU A 14 8.58 -12.07 -21.65
C GLU A 14 7.72 -10.78 -21.62
N VAL A 15 8.03 -9.83 -20.74
CA VAL A 15 7.37 -8.51 -20.65
C VAL A 15 8.40 -7.39 -20.48
N GLY A 16 8.10 -6.21 -21.02
CA GLY A 16 8.99 -5.03 -20.91
C GLY A 16 8.72 -4.13 -19.70
N ILE A 17 7.53 -4.22 -19.11
CA ILE A 17 7.10 -3.43 -17.94
C ILE A 17 6.25 -4.34 -17.06
N TYR A 18 6.42 -4.25 -15.74
CA TYR A 18 5.55 -4.89 -14.76
C TYR A 18 5.37 -3.96 -13.55
N TRP A 19 4.27 -4.13 -12.81
CA TRP A 19 4.00 -3.36 -11.59
C TRP A 19 4.33 -4.19 -10.36
N ASN A 20 5.12 -3.64 -9.45
CA ASN A 20 5.49 -4.26 -8.17
C ASN A 20 5.97 -3.19 -7.17
N GLY A 21 6.16 -3.58 -5.90
CA GLY A 21 6.66 -2.70 -4.85
C GLY A 21 8.18 -2.71 -4.68
N SER A 22 8.67 -1.85 -3.79
CA SER A 22 10.08 -1.74 -3.40
C SER A 22 10.69 -3.05 -2.90
N TRP A 23 9.87 -3.98 -2.39
CA TRP A 23 10.31 -5.29 -1.93
C TRP A 23 10.91 -6.17 -3.04
N ALA A 24 10.66 -5.87 -4.32
CA ALA A 24 11.27 -6.57 -5.44
C ALA A 24 12.72 -6.13 -5.73
N VAL A 25 13.16 -4.96 -5.24
CA VAL A 25 14.48 -4.40 -5.54
C VAL A 25 15.63 -5.34 -5.16
N PRO A 26 15.65 -5.99 -3.98
CA PRO A 26 16.70 -6.96 -3.67
C PRO A 26 16.68 -8.18 -4.57
N GLN A 27 15.50 -8.61 -5.03
CA GLN A 27 15.40 -9.74 -5.98
C GLN A 27 15.99 -9.35 -7.33
N MET A 28 15.83 -8.10 -7.75
CA MET A 28 16.43 -7.57 -8.99
C MET A 28 17.95 -7.39 -8.87
N LEU A 29 18.44 -6.88 -7.73
CA LEU A 29 19.86 -6.60 -7.54
C LEU A 29 20.72 -7.86 -7.30
N ASN A 30 20.13 -8.89 -6.70
CA ASN A 30 20.84 -10.12 -6.32
C ASN A 30 20.57 -11.30 -7.28
N ASN A 31 19.97 -11.05 -8.44
CA ASN A 31 19.67 -12.09 -9.43
C ASN A 31 20.60 -11.98 -10.65
N ASP A 32 21.58 -12.89 -10.69
CA ASP A 32 22.59 -12.96 -11.75
C ASP A 32 22.00 -13.36 -13.13
N ASP A 33 20.77 -13.89 -13.18
CA ASP A 33 20.09 -14.23 -14.44
C ASP A 33 19.61 -12.97 -15.19
N ILE A 34 19.53 -11.82 -14.50
CA ILE A 34 19.12 -10.54 -15.10
C ILE A 34 20.32 -9.93 -15.83
N THR A 35 20.32 -10.08 -17.14
CA THR A 35 21.43 -9.67 -18.02
C THR A 35 21.15 -8.37 -18.79
N PHE A 36 20.02 -7.72 -18.51
CA PHE A 36 19.56 -6.49 -19.16
C PHE A 36 19.52 -5.31 -18.19
N GLU A 37 19.57 -4.09 -18.74
CA GLU A 37 19.39 -2.87 -17.95
C GLU A 37 17.93 -2.71 -17.55
N TRP A 38 17.70 -2.37 -16.29
CA TRP A 38 16.37 -2.15 -15.74
C TRP A 38 16.33 -0.86 -14.91
N ALA A 39 15.14 -0.29 -14.77
CA ALA A 39 14.88 0.89 -13.94
C ALA A 39 13.45 0.84 -13.40
N SER A 40 13.19 1.63 -12.35
CA SER A 40 11.83 1.93 -11.87
C SER A 40 11.41 3.33 -12.31
N PHE A 41 10.11 3.55 -12.51
CA PHE A 41 9.56 4.86 -12.84
C PHE A 41 8.15 5.02 -12.25
N SER A 42 7.68 6.27 -12.11
CA SER A 42 6.32 6.57 -11.63
C SER A 42 5.26 6.12 -12.62
N ILE A 43 4.06 5.76 -12.13
CA ILE A 43 2.90 5.55 -13.01
C ILE A 43 2.66 6.83 -13.84
N PRO A 44 2.56 6.74 -15.17
CA PRO A 44 2.28 7.89 -16.01
C PRO A 44 0.95 8.55 -15.65
N SER A 45 0.90 9.88 -15.70
CA SER A 45 -0.38 10.61 -15.58
C SER A 45 -1.25 10.34 -16.80
N PHE A 46 -2.55 10.16 -16.56
CA PHE A 46 -3.55 10.07 -17.62
C PHE A 46 -4.10 11.45 -17.96
N ASP A 47 -4.31 11.71 -19.25
CA ASP A 47 -4.98 12.91 -19.75
C ASP A 47 -6.34 12.55 -20.40
N GLU A 48 -7.09 13.57 -20.83
CA GLU A 48 -8.39 13.38 -21.50
C GLU A 48 -8.25 12.59 -22.82
N GLY A 49 -7.06 12.60 -23.43
CA GLY A 49 -6.75 11.77 -24.60
C GLY A 49 -6.58 10.29 -24.25
N SER A 50 -6.26 9.98 -23.01
CA SER A 50 -6.04 8.62 -22.49
C SER A 50 -7.34 7.98 -21.98
N SER A 51 -8.17 8.74 -21.27
CA SER A 51 -9.47 8.26 -20.76
C SER A 51 -10.40 9.41 -20.39
N GLU A 52 -11.70 9.29 -20.71
CA GLU A 52 -12.73 10.24 -20.25
C GLU A 52 -12.94 10.23 -18.72
N PHE A 53 -12.49 9.16 -18.05
CA PHE A 53 -12.56 9.00 -16.59
C PHE A 53 -11.33 9.55 -15.88
N THR A 54 -10.40 10.19 -16.58
CA THR A 54 -9.23 10.79 -15.94
C THR A 54 -9.64 11.90 -14.97
N THR A 55 -8.97 11.97 -13.83
CA THR A 55 -9.05 13.13 -12.94
C THR A 55 -8.00 14.20 -13.29
N GLY A 56 -7.09 13.89 -14.22
CA GLY A 56 -5.91 14.71 -14.52
C GLY A 56 -4.86 14.74 -13.40
N ILE A 57 -5.09 13.98 -12.31
CA ILE A 57 -4.21 13.90 -11.16
C ILE A 57 -3.30 12.69 -11.34
N ALA A 58 -1.99 12.88 -11.13
CA ALA A 58 -1.03 11.78 -11.15
C ALA A 58 -1.37 10.78 -10.03
N ALA A 59 -1.38 9.49 -10.35
CA ALA A 59 -1.61 8.46 -9.34
C ALA A 59 -0.59 8.60 -8.21
N PRO A 60 -1.03 8.73 -6.94
CA PRO A 60 -0.10 8.80 -5.83
C PRO A 60 0.59 7.45 -5.65
N MET A 61 1.77 7.44 -5.04
CA MET A 61 2.44 6.18 -4.74
C MET A 61 1.67 5.44 -3.64
N ILE A 62 1.25 4.21 -3.93
CA ILE A 62 0.60 3.32 -2.95
C ILE A 62 1.66 2.81 -1.98
N GLY A 63 1.37 2.88 -0.68
CA GLY A 63 2.23 2.31 0.35
C GLY A 63 3.40 3.20 0.81
N GLY A 64 3.21 4.52 0.94
CA GLY A 64 4.21 5.45 1.49
C GLY A 64 4.59 5.18 2.97
N PRO A 65 4.45 6.13 3.92
CA PRO A 65 4.70 5.85 5.35
C PRO A 65 3.82 4.72 5.93
N SER A 66 2.88 4.21 5.13
CA SER A 66 1.96 3.15 5.47
C SER A 66 2.39 1.72 5.09
N ALA A 67 3.38 1.49 4.19
CA ALA A 67 3.69 0.10 3.79
C ALA A 67 4.74 -0.60 4.64
N ALA A 68 5.61 0.13 5.33
CA ALA A 68 6.70 -0.45 6.09
C ALA A 68 6.70 0.09 7.52
N PHE A 69 7.00 -0.79 8.49
CA PHE A 69 7.21 -0.42 9.89
C PHE A 69 5.97 0.17 10.61
N GLN A 70 4.78 -0.37 10.35
CA GLN A 70 3.61 -0.10 11.18
C GLN A 70 3.56 -1.06 12.38
N TYR A 71 3.44 -0.48 13.58
CA TYR A 71 3.25 -1.25 14.81
C TYR A 71 2.02 -0.74 15.53
N SER A 72 1.17 -1.67 15.96
CA SER A 72 -0.02 -1.38 16.76
C SER A 72 0.13 -2.02 18.13
N ILE A 73 -0.27 -1.29 19.18
CA ILE A 73 -0.37 -1.82 20.53
C ILE A 73 -1.83 -2.21 20.77
N PRO A 74 -2.13 -3.46 21.15
CA PRO A 74 -3.52 -3.87 21.38
C PRO A 74 -4.12 -3.11 22.56
N THR A 75 -5.41 -2.79 22.45
CA THR A 75 -6.19 -2.20 23.55
C THR A 75 -6.47 -3.24 24.64
N ALA A 76 -7.05 -2.81 25.77
CA ALA A 76 -7.46 -3.71 26.83
C ALA A 76 -8.64 -4.61 26.40
N GLU A 77 -9.50 -4.11 25.51
CA GLU A 77 -10.62 -4.86 24.91
C GLU A 77 -10.09 -5.98 24.01
N ALA A 78 -9.06 -5.69 23.20
CA ALA A 78 -8.43 -6.66 22.31
C ALA A 78 -7.51 -7.66 23.03
N ASN A 79 -6.98 -7.30 24.21
CA ASN A 79 -6.12 -8.15 25.02
C ASN A 79 -6.43 -7.98 26.50
N ALA A 80 -7.21 -8.92 27.05
CA ALA A 80 -7.63 -8.91 28.46
C ALA A 80 -6.45 -8.98 29.47
N THR A 81 -5.24 -9.31 29.03
CA THR A 81 -4.04 -9.30 29.88
C THR A 81 -3.25 -8.00 29.80
N MET A 82 -3.68 -7.04 28.97
CA MET A 82 -3.04 -5.74 28.83
C MET A 82 -3.23 -4.93 30.11
N THR A 83 -2.12 -4.56 30.73
CA THR A 83 -2.08 -3.71 31.91
C THR A 83 -1.46 -2.36 31.54
N PRO A 84 -1.68 -1.29 32.34
CA PRO A 84 -1.00 -0.01 32.12
C PRO A 84 0.53 -0.14 32.08
N GLU A 85 1.10 -1.03 32.88
CA GLU A 85 2.54 -1.31 32.89
C GLU A 85 3.02 -1.97 31.58
N LYS A 86 2.29 -2.96 31.06
CA LYS A 86 2.61 -3.59 29.77
C LYS A 86 2.47 -2.61 28.61
N PHE A 87 1.45 -1.76 28.65
CA PHE A 87 1.26 -0.72 27.66
C PHE A 87 2.44 0.25 27.64
N ALA A 88 2.85 0.74 28.82
CA ALA A 88 4.01 1.63 28.94
C ALA A 88 5.29 0.96 28.43
N ALA A 89 5.53 -0.32 28.78
CA ALA A 89 6.68 -1.07 28.29
C ALA A 89 6.66 -1.27 26.76
N ALA A 90 5.49 -1.52 26.16
CA ALA A 90 5.33 -1.62 24.72
C ALA A 90 5.63 -0.29 24.02
N VAL A 91 5.14 0.84 24.57
CA VAL A 91 5.44 2.19 24.07
C VAL A 91 6.95 2.45 24.13
N ASP A 92 7.62 2.14 25.24
CA ASP A 92 9.06 2.36 25.38
C ASP A 92 9.87 1.48 24.44
N PHE A 93 9.46 0.23 24.23
CA PHE A 93 10.07 -0.64 23.23
C PHE A 93 9.94 -0.08 21.82
N LEU A 94 8.74 0.38 21.43
CA LEU A 94 8.52 1.00 20.12
C LEU A 94 9.31 2.29 19.95
N ARG A 95 9.48 3.11 21.00
CA ARG A 95 10.34 4.30 20.96
C ARG A 95 11.80 3.96 20.66
N VAL A 96 12.32 2.89 21.26
CA VAL A 96 13.66 2.40 20.92
C VAL A 96 13.70 1.95 19.46
N LEU A 97 12.75 1.13 19.04
CA LEU A 97 12.73 0.56 17.69
C LEU A 97 12.64 1.63 16.59
N THR A 98 11.84 2.67 16.84
CA THR A 98 11.56 3.77 15.90
C THR A 98 12.52 4.95 16.01
N ALA A 99 13.52 4.89 16.90
CA ALA A 99 14.56 5.91 16.93
C ALA A 99 15.37 5.86 15.61
N PRO A 100 15.72 6.99 14.97
CA PRO A 100 16.33 7.00 13.63
C PRO A 100 17.59 6.13 13.51
N GLN A 101 18.44 6.13 14.55
CA GLN A 101 19.66 5.33 14.61
C GLN A 101 19.42 3.81 14.65
N ASN A 102 18.22 3.38 15.00
CA ASN A 102 17.83 1.97 15.06
C ASN A 102 17.00 1.59 13.84
N ALA A 103 15.97 2.39 13.53
CA ALA A 103 15.07 2.15 12.42
C ALA A 103 15.77 2.25 11.07
N GLY A 104 16.63 3.25 10.85
CA GLY A 104 17.30 3.46 9.57
C GLY A 104 18.08 2.22 9.11
N PRO A 105 19.05 1.72 9.89
CA PRO A 105 19.78 0.49 9.57
C PRO A 105 18.86 -0.73 9.44
N MET A 106 17.89 -0.89 10.34
CA MET A 106 16.97 -2.03 10.31
C MET A 106 16.10 -2.07 9.04
N VAL A 107 15.56 -0.93 8.61
CA VAL A 107 14.75 -0.84 7.38
C VAL A 107 15.63 -1.12 6.16
N ASN A 108 16.83 -0.55 6.14
CA ASN A 108 17.75 -0.68 5.04
C ASN A 108 18.40 -2.07 4.94
N ASP A 109 18.38 -2.88 5.99
CA ASP A 109 19.13 -4.16 6.07
C ASP A 109 18.79 -5.11 4.92
N LEU A 110 17.50 -5.34 4.67
CA LEU A 110 17.05 -6.14 3.53
C LEU A 110 17.12 -5.36 2.20
N GLY A 111 17.08 -4.02 2.28
CA GLY A 111 16.97 -3.16 1.11
C GLY A 111 15.66 -3.32 0.35
N SER A 112 14.60 -3.82 1.00
CA SER A 112 13.25 -3.99 0.42
C SER A 112 12.32 -2.81 0.69
N PHE A 113 12.69 -1.90 1.60
CA PHE A 113 11.81 -0.83 2.06
C PHE A 113 12.58 0.49 2.21
N ILE A 114 11.85 1.60 2.22
CA ILE A 114 12.40 2.95 2.36
C ILE A 114 12.12 3.42 3.79
N PRO A 115 13.14 3.85 4.56
CA PRO A 115 12.91 4.36 5.90
C PRO A 115 12.21 5.72 5.83
N THR A 116 11.08 5.85 6.57
CA THR A 116 10.21 7.04 6.55
C THR A 116 10.31 7.88 7.83
N ILE A 117 11.13 7.44 8.79
CA ILE A 117 11.37 8.16 10.04
C ILE A 117 12.32 9.34 9.79
N ALA A 118 11.95 10.54 10.25
CA ALA A 118 12.77 11.73 10.13
C ALA A 118 14.19 11.50 10.71
N GLY A 119 15.22 11.89 9.95
CA GLY A 119 16.62 11.69 10.34
C GLY A 119 17.22 10.34 9.91
N THR A 120 16.48 9.51 9.17
CA THR A 120 17.02 8.33 8.48
C THR A 120 17.45 8.66 7.06
N THR A 121 18.24 7.78 6.44
CA THR A 121 18.70 7.93 5.05
C THR A 121 18.45 6.63 4.30
N PRO A 122 17.66 6.64 3.21
CA PRO A 122 17.45 5.47 2.38
C PRO A 122 18.71 5.00 1.64
N LEU A 123 18.71 3.75 1.18
CA LEU A 123 19.76 3.23 0.31
C LEU A 123 19.79 3.94 -1.06
N PRO A 124 20.97 4.10 -1.70
CA PRO A 124 21.07 4.68 -3.04
C PRO A 124 20.25 3.94 -4.10
N SER A 125 20.10 2.61 -3.97
CA SER A 125 19.27 1.79 -4.87
C SER A 125 17.78 2.15 -4.85
N MET A 126 17.33 2.93 -3.86
CA MET A 126 15.95 3.39 -3.74
C MET A 126 15.71 4.80 -4.31
N GLN A 127 16.75 5.45 -4.86
CA GLN A 127 16.67 6.87 -5.26
C GLN A 127 15.57 7.16 -6.28
N GLU A 128 15.38 6.30 -7.28
CA GLU A 128 14.34 6.47 -8.29
C GLU A 128 12.93 6.33 -7.67
N LEU A 129 12.73 5.34 -6.81
CA LEU A 129 11.47 5.17 -6.08
C LEU A 129 11.18 6.38 -5.17
N ILE A 130 12.20 6.97 -4.55
CA ILE A 130 12.06 8.17 -3.71
C ILE A 130 11.61 9.38 -4.53
N GLN A 131 12.16 9.58 -5.73
CA GLN A 131 11.73 10.67 -6.60
C GLN A 131 10.25 10.52 -6.99
N SER A 132 9.79 9.28 -7.16
CA SER A 132 8.37 8.96 -7.40
C SER A 132 7.45 9.22 -6.20
N MET A 133 7.97 9.39 -4.98
CA MET A 133 7.16 9.63 -3.76
C MET A 133 6.66 11.07 -3.61
N SER A 134 6.91 11.99 -4.55
CA SER A 134 6.58 13.41 -4.36
C SER A 134 5.08 13.72 -4.16
N ASN A 135 4.19 12.77 -4.47
CA ASN A 135 2.74 12.84 -4.27
C ASN A 135 2.25 11.68 -3.39
N THR A 136 2.75 11.55 -2.16
CA THR A 136 2.19 10.55 -1.23
C THR A 136 0.84 11.02 -0.69
N GLU A 137 -0.24 10.53 -1.28
CA GLU A 137 -1.47 10.36 -0.50
C GLU A 137 -1.36 9.05 0.26
N THR A 138 -1.85 9.03 1.51
CA THR A 138 -1.98 7.80 2.29
C THR A 138 -3.10 6.95 1.69
N MET A 139 -2.80 6.29 0.56
CA MET A 139 -3.67 5.23 0.07
C MET A 139 -3.33 3.98 0.87
N GLY A 140 -4.14 3.73 1.90
CA GLY A 140 -4.27 2.36 2.42
C GLY A 140 -4.96 1.51 1.36
N LEU A 141 -4.61 0.23 1.28
CA LEU A 141 -5.54 -0.77 0.75
C LEU A 141 -6.76 -0.73 1.68
N LEU A 142 -7.75 0.07 1.35
CA LEU A 142 -8.95 0.26 2.18
C LEU A 142 -10.03 -0.68 1.67
N GLU A 143 -9.82 -1.97 1.92
CA GLU A 143 -10.93 -2.89 2.10
C GLU A 143 -11.25 -2.82 3.59
N LEU A 144 -12.40 -2.27 3.94
CA LEU A 144 -12.83 -2.14 5.32
C LEU A 144 -13.23 -3.51 5.90
N THR A 145 -13.64 -4.43 5.03
CA THR A 145 -13.97 -5.81 5.36
C THR A 145 -13.37 -6.80 4.36
N ILE A 146 -13.21 -8.06 4.78
CA ILE A 146 -12.75 -9.14 3.89
C ILE A 146 -13.78 -9.38 2.77
N GLU A 147 -15.06 -9.28 3.11
CA GLU A 147 -16.19 -9.49 2.20
C GLU A 147 -16.22 -8.45 1.08
N GLU A 148 -16.03 -7.16 1.43
CA GLU A 148 -15.86 -6.07 0.48
C GLU A 148 -14.71 -6.38 -0.47
N GLY A 149 -13.54 -6.71 0.08
CA GLY A 149 -12.36 -7.01 -0.73
C GLY A 149 -12.55 -8.12 -1.74
N GLN A 150 -13.12 -9.23 -1.29
CA GLN A 150 -13.44 -10.35 -2.15
C GLN A 150 -14.49 -10.00 -3.22
N ALA A 151 -15.46 -9.15 -2.89
CA ALA A 151 -16.47 -8.70 -3.85
C ALA A 151 -15.85 -7.78 -4.91
N ASN A 152 -15.06 -6.78 -4.50
CA ASN A 152 -14.35 -5.90 -5.40
C ASN A 152 -13.43 -6.68 -6.36
N GLN A 153 -12.67 -7.65 -5.83
CA GLN A 153 -11.81 -8.50 -6.66
C GLN A 153 -12.59 -9.30 -7.71
N ARG A 154 -13.80 -9.79 -7.38
CA ARG A 154 -14.67 -10.46 -8.37
C ARG A 154 -15.15 -9.49 -9.43
N TYR A 155 -15.62 -8.30 -9.06
CA TYR A 155 -16.07 -7.29 -10.01
C TYR A 155 -14.96 -6.86 -10.96
N LEU A 156 -13.73 -6.73 -10.46
CA LEU A 156 -12.57 -6.46 -11.30
C LEU A 156 -12.29 -7.59 -12.29
N GLN A 157 -12.42 -8.86 -11.87
CA GLN A 157 -12.27 -10.02 -12.75
C GLN A 157 -13.37 -10.10 -13.82
N GLU A 158 -14.62 -9.77 -13.46
CA GLU A 158 -15.73 -9.65 -14.42
C GLU A 158 -15.41 -8.60 -15.49
N PHE A 159 -14.92 -7.43 -15.08
CA PHE A 159 -14.55 -6.35 -15.98
C PHE A 159 -13.39 -6.72 -16.90
N ILE A 160 -12.28 -7.21 -16.35
CA ILE A 160 -11.11 -7.65 -17.13
C ILE A 160 -11.46 -8.82 -18.07
N GLY A 161 -12.43 -9.65 -17.68
CA GLY A 161 -12.92 -10.77 -18.47
C GLY A 161 -13.98 -10.40 -19.52
N ASP A 162 -14.20 -9.11 -19.78
CA ASP A 162 -15.22 -8.59 -20.70
C ASP A 162 -16.66 -9.03 -20.39
N GLN A 163 -16.96 -9.37 -19.12
CA GLN A 163 -18.29 -9.82 -18.68
C GLN A 163 -19.20 -8.64 -18.26
N THR A 164 -18.62 -7.47 -18.04
CA THR A 164 -19.32 -6.24 -17.64
C THR A 164 -18.61 -5.03 -18.24
N THR A 165 -19.27 -3.88 -18.30
CA THR A 165 -18.65 -2.63 -18.78
C THR A 165 -17.88 -1.91 -17.67
N MET A 166 -17.02 -0.96 -18.04
CA MET A 166 -16.36 -0.07 -17.05
C MET A 166 -17.38 0.68 -16.20
N GLU A 167 -18.46 1.20 -16.82
CA GLU A 167 -19.52 1.94 -16.13
C GLU A 167 -20.24 1.06 -15.10
N GLU A 168 -20.59 -0.17 -15.47
CA GLU A 168 -21.21 -1.13 -14.56
C GLU A 168 -20.26 -1.53 -13.42
N TYR A 169 -18.98 -1.76 -13.72
CA TYR A 169 -17.96 -2.05 -12.72
C TYR A 169 -17.84 -0.92 -11.69
N MET A 170 -17.68 0.33 -12.16
CA MET A 170 -17.55 1.49 -11.28
C MET A 170 -18.80 1.71 -10.42
N THR A 171 -19.99 1.45 -10.97
CA THR A 171 -21.25 1.52 -10.22
C THR A 171 -21.29 0.47 -9.11
N LYS A 172 -20.97 -0.79 -9.41
CA LYS A 172 -20.93 -1.88 -8.41
C LYS A 172 -19.94 -1.60 -7.28
N VAL A 173 -18.75 -1.09 -7.61
CA VAL A 173 -17.73 -0.75 -6.60
C VAL A 173 -18.19 0.41 -5.72
N GLY A 174 -18.78 1.45 -6.32
CA GLY A 174 -19.31 2.59 -5.56
C GLY A 174 -20.42 2.19 -4.58
N GLU A 175 -21.38 1.37 -5.02
CA GLU A 175 -22.44 0.83 -4.15
C GLU A 175 -21.87 -0.05 -3.03
N LEU A 176 -20.93 -0.93 -3.36
CA LEU A 176 -20.27 -1.83 -2.40
C LEU A 176 -19.58 -1.06 -1.27
N MET A 177 -18.80 -0.03 -1.62
CA MET A 177 -18.10 0.79 -0.63
C MET A 177 -19.09 1.54 0.27
N GLN A 178 -20.13 2.15 -0.32
CA GLN A 178 -21.15 2.88 0.41
C GLN A 178 -21.88 1.98 1.42
N THR A 179 -22.36 0.81 0.97
CA THR A 179 -23.03 -0.15 1.85
C THR A 179 -22.10 -0.65 2.95
N THR A 180 -20.83 -0.94 2.64
CA THR A 180 -19.87 -1.41 3.64
C THR A 180 -19.66 -0.38 4.76
N VAL A 181 -19.55 0.91 4.40
CA VAL A 181 -19.43 1.99 5.38
C VAL A 181 -20.68 2.10 6.25
N GLU A 182 -21.87 2.08 5.64
CA GLU A 182 -23.15 2.16 6.37
C GLU A 182 -23.34 1.00 7.33
N ASP A 183 -23.04 -0.23 6.89
CA ASP A 183 -23.14 -1.43 7.72
C ASP A 183 -22.15 -1.39 8.89
N MET A 184 -20.91 -0.97 8.65
CA MET A 184 -19.92 -0.83 9.72
C MET A 184 -20.31 0.26 10.72
N ALA A 185 -20.81 1.40 10.24
CA ALA A 185 -21.27 2.47 11.11
C ALA A 185 -22.42 2.00 12.01
N ALA A 186 -23.41 1.31 11.43
CA ALA A 186 -24.53 0.73 12.18
C ALA A 186 -24.10 -0.33 13.19
N GLN A 187 -23.15 -1.20 12.83
CA GLN A 187 -22.63 -2.25 13.72
C GLN A 187 -21.85 -1.70 14.92
N ASN A 188 -21.19 -0.56 14.76
CA ASN A 188 -20.32 0.04 15.77
C ASN A 188 -20.91 1.29 16.45
N ASP A 189 -22.15 1.66 16.13
CA ASP A 189 -22.80 2.90 16.61
C ASP A 189 -21.97 4.16 16.31
N TRP A 190 -21.39 4.22 15.11
CA TRP A 190 -20.60 5.36 14.65
C TRP A 190 -21.47 6.37 13.90
N ASP A 191 -21.33 7.64 14.27
CA ASP A 191 -21.88 8.75 13.48
C ASP A 191 -20.85 9.16 12.40
N TRP A 192 -20.99 8.56 11.22
CA TRP A 192 -20.10 8.85 10.09
C TRP A 192 -20.28 10.26 9.51
N GLU A 193 -21.47 10.86 9.67
CA GLU A 193 -21.73 12.23 9.23
C GLU A 193 -21.15 13.26 10.21
N ASN A 194 -20.97 12.88 11.48
CA ASN A 194 -20.32 13.69 12.52
C ASN A 194 -19.17 12.94 13.21
N PRO A 195 -18.05 12.68 12.52
CA PRO A 195 -16.91 12.03 13.15
C PRO A 195 -16.39 12.90 14.32
N PRO A 196 -15.95 12.28 15.43
CA PRO A 196 -15.39 13.02 16.55
C PRO A 196 -14.21 13.91 16.11
N SER A 197 -14.10 15.12 16.67
CA SER A 197 -12.98 16.01 16.33
C SER A 197 -11.66 15.34 16.67
N SER A 198 -10.72 15.37 15.73
CA SER A 198 -9.34 14.99 15.99
C SER A 198 -8.67 16.12 16.79
N ASP A 199 -8.89 16.12 18.10
CA ASP A 199 -8.14 16.92 19.08
C ASP A 199 -6.69 16.40 19.24
#